data_AF-U5E564-F1
#
_entry.id   AF-U5E564-F1
#
_cell.length_a   1.000
_cell.length_b   1.000
_cell.length_c   1.000
_cell.angle_alpha   90.00
_cell.angle_beta   90.00
_cell.angle_gamma   90.00
#
_symmetry.space_group_name_H-M   'P 1'
#
loop_
_entity.id
_entity.type
_entity.pdbx_description
1 polymer ?
#
loop_
_entity_poly.entity_id
_entity_poly.type
_entity_poly.pdbx_seq_one_letter_code
_entity_poly.pdbx_strand_id
1 'polypeptide(L)' 'MSSSLMHRAAADGALSAEVRRWRSRWLVVSGFPPPLAAAVVADPGIDLHALLELVDRGCPPELAVRIVAPLPTVEPVR' A
#
# COMPACT_ATOMS: atom_id res chain seq x y z
N MET A 1 -9.05 23.69 -26.53
CA MET A 1 -7.60 23.76 -26.23
C MET A 1 -7.37 22.84 -25.03
N SER A 2 -6.52 21.84 -25.22
CA SER A 2 -6.49 20.58 -24.47
C SER A 2 -6.30 20.73 -22.96
N SER A 3 -7.29 20.27 -22.21
CA SER A 3 -7.13 19.86 -20.83
C SER A 3 -6.75 18.38 -20.82
N SER A 4 -5.48 18.08 -21.10
CA SER A 4 -4.90 16.76 -20.90
C SER A 4 -3.38 16.89 -20.79
N LEU A 5 -2.84 16.43 -19.65
CA LEU A 5 -1.52 15.82 -19.43
C LEU A 5 -0.89 16.22 -18.09
N MET A 6 -1.45 15.75 -16.97
CA MET A 6 -0.68 15.33 -15.78
C MET A 6 -1.37 14.23 -14.95
N HIS A 7 -2.32 13.46 -15.52
CA HIS A 7 -2.55 12.09 -15.04
C HIS A 7 -1.55 11.18 -15.75
N ARG A 8 -0.26 11.40 -15.46
CA ARG A 8 0.81 10.65 -16.11
C ARG A 8 0.66 9.20 -15.70
N ALA A 9 0.31 8.38 -16.68
CA ALA A 9 0.33 6.93 -16.61
C ALA A 9 1.60 6.46 -15.87
N ALA A 10 1.39 5.46 -15.02
CA ALA A 10 2.40 4.76 -14.24
C ALA A 10 3.71 4.58 -15.06
N ALA A 11 4.70 5.40 -14.74
CA ALA A 11 6.08 5.19 -15.12
C ALA A 11 6.87 4.91 -13.84
N ASP A 12 7.32 3.66 -13.75
CA ASP A 12 8.34 3.08 -12.87
C ASP A 12 7.92 2.70 -11.45
N GLY A 13 7.14 1.63 -11.39
CA GLY A 13 6.44 1.03 -10.25
C GLY A 13 7.28 0.51 -9.06
N ALA A 14 8.46 1.06 -8.80
CA ALA A 14 9.23 0.75 -7.61
C ALA A 14 9.49 2.02 -6.80
N LEU A 15 9.05 2.03 -5.54
CA LEU A 15 9.37 3.09 -4.58
C LEU A 15 10.91 3.27 -4.47
N SER A 16 11.39 4.44 -4.06
CA SER A 16 12.81 4.57 -3.73
C SER A 16 13.18 3.68 -2.53
N ALA A 17 14.45 3.30 -2.40
CA ALA A 17 14.92 2.52 -1.26
C ALA A 17 14.67 3.24 0.08
N GLU A 18 14.79 4.56 0.08
CA GLU A 18 14.48 5.41 1.23
C GLU A 18 13.00 5.31 1.62
N VAL A 19 12.08 5.42 0.65
CA VAL A 19 10.64 5.30 0.91
C VAL A 19 10.28 3.90 1.38
N ARG A 20 10.86 2.83 0.82
CA ARG A 20 10.67 1.46 1.32
C ARG A 20 11.11 1.31 2.78
N ARG A 21 12.29 1.84 3.12
CA ARG A 21 12.82 1.82 4.49
C ARG A 21 11.91 2.60 5.46
N TRP A 22 11.42 3.75 5.04
CA TRP A 22 10.47 4.55 5.80
C TRP A 22 9.16 3.77 6.04
N ARG A 23 8.56 3.20 5.00
CA ARG A 23 7.34 2.36 5.10
C ARG A 23 7.54 1.19 6.07
N SER A 24 8.63 0.46 5.93
CA SER A 24 8.93 -0.70 6.80
C SER A 24 9.05 -0.30 8.27
N ARG A 25 9.75 0.80 8.57
CA ARG A 25 9.91 1.28 9.95
C ARG A 25 8.56 1.62 10.59
N TRP A 26 7.68 2.32 9.86
CA TRP A 26 6.36 2.68 10.38
C TRP A 26 5.51 1.45 10.66
N LEU A 27 5.47 0.49 9.74
CA LEU A 27 4.73 -0.76 9.94
C LEU A 27 5.19 -1.50 11.20
N VAL A 28 6.50 -1.66 11.41
CA VAL A 28 7.02 -2.34 12.61
C VAL A 28 6.67 -1.58 13.89
N VAL A 29 6.81 -0.25 13.90
CA VAL A 29 6.47 0.58 15.07
C VAL A 29 4.97 0.52 15.39
N SER A 30 4.12 0.37 14.37
CA SER A 30 2.67 0.21 14.52
C SER A 30 2.24 -1.23 14.83
N GLY A 31 3.18 -2.16 15.07
CA GLY A 31 2.86 -3.52 15.53
C GLY A 31 2.69 -4.56 14.42
N PHE A 32 3.05 -4.26 13.17
CA PHE A 32 3.06 -5.28 12.13
C PHE A 32 4.20 -6.29 12.36
N PRO A 33 3.92 -7.60 12.27
CA PRO A 33 4.97 -8.60 12.24
C PRO A 33 5.95 -8.34 11.08
N PRO A 34 7.27 -8.52 11.26
CA PRO A 34 8.25 -8.24 10.21
C PRO A 34 7.97 -8.90 8.84
N PRO A 35 7.51 -10.17 8.77
CA PRO A 35 7.16 -10.79 7.49
C PRO A 35 6.00 -10.08 6.77
N LEU A 36 4.98 -9.66 7.52
CA LEU A 36 3.82 -8.95 6.98
C LEU A 36 4.22 -7.53 6.53
N ALA A 37 5.02 -6.84 7.32
CA ALA A 37 5.55 -5.52 6.96
C ALA A 37 6.35 -5.56 5.65
N ALA A 38 7.18 -6.60 5.45
CA ALA A 38 7.92 -6.80 4.22
C ALA A 38 7.01 -6.99 3.00
N ALA A 39 5.93 -7.76 3.14
CA ALA A 39 4.93 -7.96 2.08
C ALA A 39 4.24 -6.63 1.70
N VAL A 40 3.84 -5.82 2.69
CA VAL A 40 3.20 -4.51 2.45
C VAL A 40 4.16 -3.49 1.82
N VAL A 41 5.46 -3.59 2.10
CA VAL A 41 6.48 -2.73 1.47
C VAL A 41 6.74 -3.14 0.02
N ALA A 42 6.62 -4.43 -0.30
CA ALA A 42 6.81 -4.95 -1.64
C ALA A 42 5.70 -4.52 -2.61
N ASP A 43 4.49 -4.23 -2.10
CA ASP A 43 3.38 -3.71 -2.90
C ASP A 43 3.21 -2.18 -2.68
N PRO A 44 3.67 -1.35 -3.63
CA PRO A 44 3.51 0.10 -3.54
C PRO A 44 2.06 0.57 -3.76
N GLY A 45 1.18 -0.28 -4.28
CA GLY A 45 -0.24 0.01 -4.46
C GLY A 45 -1.04 0.01 -3.16
N ILE A 46 -0.48 -0.55 -2.07
CA ILE A 46 -1.11 -0.50 -0.75
C ILE A 46 -0.96 0.90 -0.16
N ASP A 47 -2.11 1.53 0.12
CA ASP A 47 -2.21 2.76 0.88
C ASP A 47 -1.79 2.53 2.33
N LEU A 48 -0.58 2.99 2.68
CA LEU A 48 -0.03 2.84 4.02
C LEU A 48 -0.82 3.67 5.04
N HIS A 49 -1.36 4.82 4.66
CA HIS A 49 -2.06 5.69 5.58
C HIS A 49 -3.37 5.02 6.04
N ALA A 50 -4.16 4.53 5.08
CA ALA A 50 -5.38 3.78 5.39
C ALA A 50 -5.11 2.54 6.26
N LEU A 51 -3.99 1.86 6.02
CA LEU A 51 -3.56 0.71 6.81
C LEU A 51 -3.31 1.07 8.28
N LEU A 52 -2.55 2.15 8.52
CA LEU A 52 -2.21 2.61 9.86
C LEU A 52 -3.44 3.12 10.61
N GLU A 53 -4.35 3.83 9.94
CA GLU A 53 -5.61 4.27 10.56
C GLU A 53 -6.48 3.12 11.05
N LEU A 54 -6.47 1.97 10.36
CA LEU A 54 -7.21 0.78 10.83
C LEU A 54 -6.56 0.21 12.09
N VAL A 55 -5.24 0.11 12.12
CA VAL A 55 -4.50 -0.42 13.26
C VAL A 55 -4.60 0.51 14.48
N ASP A 56 -4.54 1.82 14.28
CA ASP A 56 -4.76 2.81 15.33
C ASP A 56 -6.17 2.71 15.93
N ARG A 57 -7.15 2.22 15.15
CA ARG A 57 -8.51 1.91 15.62
C ARG A 57 -8.65 0.53 16.27
N GLY A 58 -7.56 -0.23 16.42
CA GLY A 58 -7.53 -1.56 17.02
C GLY A 58 -7.78 -2.72 16.05
N CYS A 59 -7.81 -2.47 14.74
CA CYS A 59 -7.87 -3.55 13.76
C CYS A 59 -6.55 -4.37 13.78
N PRO A 60 -6.60 -5.71 13.83
CA PRO A 60 -5.40 -6.52 13.69
C PRO A 60 -4.67 -6.28 12.35
N PRO A 61 -3.33 -6.24 12.32
CA PRO A 61 -2.54 -5.97 11.11
C PRO A 61 -2.90 -6.84 9.90
N GLU A 62 -3.09 -8.13 10.11
CA GLU A 62 -3.42 -9.10 9.05
C GLU A 62 -4.79 -8.79 8.43
N LEU A 63 -5.74 -8.34 9.26
CA LEU A 63 -7.06 -7.94 8.79
C LEU A 63 -7.02 -6.59 8.08
N ALA A 64 -6.25 -5.62 8.60
CA ALA A 64 -6.09 -4.31 7.98
C ALA A 64 -5.52 -4.41 6.55
N VAL A 65 -4.52 -5.28 6.33
CA VAL A 65 -3.98 -5.56 4.99
C VAL A 65 -5.06 -6.09 4.05
N ARG A 66 -5.89 -7.01 4.52
CA ARG A 66 -6.97 -7.56 3.68
C ARG A 66 -8.06 -6.55 3.33
N ILE A 67 -8.30 -5.57 4.20
CA ILE A 67 -9.28 -4.49 3.97
C ILE A 67 -8.75 -3.51 2.92
N VAL A 68 -7.45 -3.17 2.99
CA VAL A 68 -6.83 -2.13 2.15
C VAL A 68 -6.25 -2.68 0.85
N ALA A 69 -5.94 -3.98 0.78
CA ALA A 69 -5.33 -4.60 -0.39
C ALA A 69 -6.10 -4.24 -1.67
N PRO A 70 -5.40 -3.82 -2.74
CA PRO A 70 -6.04 -3.57 -4.02
C PRO A 70 -6.86 -4.79 -4.45
N LEU A 71 -8.09 -4.56 -4.89
CA LEU A 71 -8.89 -5.64 -5.47
C LEU A 71 -8.16 -6.17 -6.71
N PRO A 72 -8.13 -7.50 -6.92
CA PRO A 72 -7.66 -8.03 -8.19
C PRO A 72 -8.52 -7.43 -9.29
N THR A 73 -7.89 -6.92 -10.35
CA THR A 73 -8.60 -6.47 -11.55
C THR A 73 -9.42 -7.63 -12.10
N VAL A 74 -10.73 -7.61 -11.85
CA VAL A 74 -11.67 -8.56 -12.43
C VAL A 74 -11.86 -8.13 -13.87
N GLU A 75 -11.30 -8.89 -14.81
CA GLU A 75 -11.59 -8.75 -16.23
C GLU A 75 -13.12 -8.88 -16.44
N PRO A 76 -13.78 -7.97 -17.16
CA PRO A 76 -15.22 -8.03 -17.36
C PRO A 76 -15.58 -9.33 -18.10
N VAL A 77 -16.56 -10.07 -17.56
CA VAL A 77 -17.13 -11.23 -18.23
C VAL A 77 -17.81 -10.74 -19.50
N ARG A 78 -17.31 -11.22 -20.65
CA ARG A 78 -17.78 -10.84 -21.98
C ARG A 78 -19.09 -11.53 -22.34
#